data_AF-X0RRJ1-F1
#
_entry.id   AF-X0RRJ1-F1
#
_cell.length_a   1.000
_cell.length_b   1.000
_cell.length_c   1.000
_cell.angle_alpha   90.00
_cell.angle_beta   90.00
_cell.angle_gamma   90.00
#
_symmetry.space_group_name_H-M   'P 1'
#
loop_
_entity.id
_entity.type
_entity.pdbx_description
1 polymer ?
#
loop_
_entity_poly.entity_id
_entity_poly.type
_entity_poly.pdbx_seq_one_letter_code
_entity_poly.pdbx_strand_id
1 'polypeptide(L)'
;FTYSFFVSLFFALEDASIDNEPAAIWAINSTLLREKYLQDTIKKIRERIENEDDTIKQDETIELILSTKIDKLLALTPFNLNQRLVLQQGVFLIPLSFDSTFMNLLENTSSDKNETTKKIIKIKLICKDHFLKKALYELNRMNVNRATLFPGIDGFSKYLKMIMPFRDLLAIDKT
;
A
#
# COMPACT_ATOMS: atom_id res chain seq x y z
N PHE A 1 1.80 0.59 -1.90
CA PHE A 1 1.66 0.14 -0.50
C PHE A 1 0.57 0.97 0.17
N THR A 2 0.15 0.65 1.39
CA THR A 2 -0.85 1.43 2.14
C THR A 2 -0.46 1.49 3.62
N TYR A 3 -0.82 2.59 4.29
CA TYR A 3 -0.70 2.71 5.74
C TYR A 3 -1.79 1.94 6.50
N SER A 4 -2.87 1.55 5.83
CA SER A 4 -3.98 0.84 6.44
C SER A 4 -3.82 -0.67 6.34
N PHE A 5 -3.81 -1.32 7.51
CA PHE A 5 -3.86 -2.78 7.58
C PHE A 5 -5.13 -3.35 6.93
N PHE A 6 -6.30 -2.72 7.16
CA PHE A 6 -7.57 -3.20 6.62
C PHE A 6 -7.64 -3.06 5.10
N VAL A 7 -7.09 -1.99 4.53
CA VAL A 7 -6.97 -1.85 3.07
C VAL A 7 -6.02 -2.90 2.49
N SER A 8 -4.89 -3.17 3.17
CA SER A 8 -3.97 -4.26 2.78
C SER A 8 -4.66 -5.63 2.81
N LEU A 9 -5.44 -5.88 3.86
CA LEU A 9 -6.19 -7.12 4.03
C LEU A 9 -7.26 -7.27 2.95
N PHE A 10 -7.98 -6.21 2.62
CA PHE A 10 -8.95 -6.20 1.53
C PHE A 10 -8.30 -6.60 0.20
N PHE A 11 -7.19 -5.97 -0.19
CA PHE A 11 -6.47 -6.31 -1.42
C PHE A 11 -5.91 -7.74 -1.42
N ALA A 12 -5.52 -8.25 -0.25
CA ALA A 12 -5.05 -9.62 -0.13
C ALA A 12 -6.19 -10.64 -0.30
N LEU A 13 -7.43 -10.29 0.05
CA LEU A 13 -8.56 -11.22 0.11
C LEU A 13 -9.55 -11.11 -1.06
N GLU A 14 -9.66 -9.96 -1.73
CA GLU A 14 -10.75 -9.72 -2.69
C GLU A 14 -10.81 -10.69 -3.88
N ASP A 15 -9.65 -11.18 -4.33
CA ASP A 15 -9.51 -12.15 -5.41
C ASP A 15 -8.95 -13.50 -4.90
N ALA A 16 -8.87 -13.68 -3.58
CA ALA A 16 -8.40 -14.92 -2.98
C ALA A 16 -9.48 -16.02 -3.13
N SER A 17 -9.04 -17.23 -3.51
CA SER A 17 -9.89 -18.41 -3.57
C SER A 17 -9.25 -19.56 -2.79
N ILE A 18 -10.03 -20.60 -2.51
CA ILE A 18 -9.56 -21.81 -1.81
C ILE A 18 -8.57 -22.60 -2.67
N ASP A 19 -8.71 -22.52 -3.98
CA ASP A 19 -7.89 -23.24 -4.97
C ASP A 19 -6.61 -22.47 -5.37
N ASN A 20 -6.50 -21.20 -4.96
CA ASN A 20 -5.35 -20.34 -5.26
C ASN A 20 -4.26 -20.43 -4.20
N GLU A 21 -3.08 -19.90 -4.54
CA GLU A 21 -1.99 -19.73 -3.58
C GLU A 21 -2.44 -18.92 -2.35
N PRO A 22 -1.90 -19.23 -1.15
CA PRO A 22 -2.30 -18.55 0.08
C PRO A 22 -1.95 -17.07 0.04
N ALA A 23 -2.98 -16.23 0.18
CA ALA A 23 -2.83 -14.79 0.28
C ALA A 23 -1.91 -14.39 1.45
N ALA A 24 -1.21 -13.27 1.30
CA ALA A 24 -0.34 -12.75 2.34
C ALA A 24 -0.30 -11.23 2.36
N ILE A 25 -0.10 -10.67 3.55
CA ILE A 25 0.18 -9.25 3.74
C ILE A 25 1.68 -9.10 4.04
N TRP A 26 2.32 -8.18 3.35
CA TRP A 26 3.69 -7.78 3.63
C TRP A 26 3.69 -6.48 4.43
N ALA A 27 4.12 -6.56 5.68
CA ALA A 27 4.30 -5.41 6.55
C ALA A 27 5.78 -5.02 6.58
N ILE A 28 6.07 -3.75 6.34
CA ILE A 28 7.42 -3.19 6.37
C ILE A 28 7.48 -2.19 7.52
N ASN A 29 8.52 -2.26 8.33
CA ASN A 29 8.71 -1.26 9.38
C ASN A 29 8.99 0.12 8.75
N SER A 30 8.07 1.05 8.98
CA SER A 30 8.15 2.40 8.41
C SER A 30 9.37 3.21 8.88
N THR A 31 9.98 2.87 10.02
CA THR A 31 11.19 3.57 10.49
C THR A 31 12.40 3.31 9.59
N LEU A 32 12.48 2.12 8.98
CA LEU A 32 13.53 1.76 8.02
C LEU A 32 13.46 2.61 6.74
N LEU A 33 12.23 2.94 6.33
CA LEU A 33 11.96 3.78 5.17
C LEU A 33 12.14 5.28 5.47
N ARG A 34 12.41 5.62 6.74
CA ARG A 34 12.64 6.99 7.23
C ARG A 34 14.12 7.23 7.61
N GLU A 35 15.01 6.29 7.32
CA GLU A 35 16.32 6.24 7.96
C GLU A 35 17.23 7.46 7.74
N LYS A 36 17.91 7.77 8.84
CA LYS A 36 18.73 8.93 9.20
C LYS A 36 19.98 9.18 8.34
N TYR A 37 20.25 8.35 7.33
CA TYR A 37 21.51 8.29 6.57
C TYR A 37 21.50 9.04 5.23
N LEU A 38 20.40 9.73 4.92
CA LEU A 38 20.15 10.35 3.61
C LEU A 38 19.79 11.84 3.73
N GLN A 39 20.33 12.49 4.77
CA GLN A 39 19.85 13.77 5.28
C GLN A 39 19.83 14.90 4.26
N ASP A 40 20.68 14.90 3.22
CA ASP A 40 20.68 15.99 2.26
C ASP A 40 19.86 15.66 1.01
N THR A 41 20.12 14.53 0.36
CA THR A 41 19.41 14.18 -0.89
C THR A 41 17.95 13.84 -0.65
N ILE A 42 17.63 13.02 0.36
CA ILE A 42 16.22 12.68 0.65
C ILE A 42 15.48 13.86 1.26
N LYS A 43 16.14 14.70 2.08
CA LYS A 43 15.52 15.93 2.56
C LYS A 43 15.21 16.88 1.42
N LYS A 44 16.14 17.08 0.47
CA LYS A 44 15.88 17.85 -0.75
C LYS A 44 14.73 17.28 -1.57
N ILE A 45 14.66 15.95 -1.73
CA ILE A 45 13.54 15.27 -2.41
C ILE A 45 12.23 15.53 -1.67
N ARG A 46 12.20 15.36 -0.34
CA ARG A 46 10.99 15.59 0.48
C ARG A 46 10.56 17.04 0.47
N GLU A 47 11.46 17.97 0.73
CA GLU A 47 11.19 19.41 0.69
C GLU A 47 10.63 19.81 -0.68
N ARG A 48 11.19 19.29 -1.78
CA ARG A 48 10.66 19.58 -3.13
C ARG A 48 9.27 19.01 -3.37
N ILE A 49 8.93 17.88 -2.77
CA ILE A 49 7.63 17.21 -2.95
C ILE A 49 6.56 17.78 -2.02
N GLU A 50 6.96 18.27 -0.85
CA GLU A 50 6.07 18.87 0.16
C GLU A 50 5.77 20.35 -0.11
N ASN A 51 6.57 21.04 -0.93
CA ASN A 51 6.31 22.44 -1.31
C ASN A 51 5.28 22.56 -2.45
N GLU A 52 4.24 23.37 -2.21
CA GLU A 52 3.05 23.55 -3.06
C GLU A 52 3.30 24.19 -4.44
N ASP A 53 4.36 24.98 -4.57
CA ASP A 53 4.62 25.80 -5.76
C ASP A 53 5.54 25.08 -6.76
N ASP A 54 4.98 24.81 -7.95
CA ASP A 54 5.61 24.52 -9.24
C ASP A 54 5.55 23.07 -9.76
N THR A 55 4.75 22.89 -10.81
CA THR A 55 4.93 21.83 -11.83
C THR A 55 6.37 21.78 -12.37
N ILE A 56 7.09 22.91 -12.38
CA ILE A 56 8.51 23.00 -12.81
C ILE A 56 9.43 22.17 -11.90
N LYS A 57 9.08 21.98 -10.61
CA LYS A 57 9.89 21.18 -9.67
C LYS A 57 9.63 19.68 -9.77
N GLN A 58 8.57 19.24 -10.45
CA GLN A 58 8.27 17.81 -10.61
C GLN A 58 9.32 17.13 -11.49
N ASP A 59 9.66 17.74 -12.63
CA ASP A 59 10.68 17.21 -13.53
C ASP A 59 12.05 17.16 -12.85
N GLU A 60 12.46 18.24 -12.17
CA GLU A 60 13.71 18.26 -11.42
C GLU A 60 13.75 17.25 -10.26
N THR A 61 12.60 16.97 -9.63
CA THR A 61 12.51 15.97 -8.57
C THR A 61 12.61 14.56 -9.13
N ILE A 62 11.97 14.32 -10.28
CA ILE A 62 12.09 13.06 -11.01
C ILE A 62 13.54 12.85 -11.44
N GLU A 63 14.18 13.86 -12.05
CA GLU A 63 15.59 13.83 -12.43
C GLU A 63 16.50 13.59 -11.22
N LEU A 64 16.21 14.21 -10.07
CA LEU A 64 16.95 13.98 -8.83
C LEU A 64 16.81 12.52 -8.36
N ILE A 65 15.60 11.94 -8.42
CA ILE A 65 15.37 10.53 -8.08
C ILE A 65 16.11 9.61 -9.07
N LEU A 66 16.01 9.88 -10.38
CA LEU A 66 16.62 9.09 -11.45
C LEU A 66 18.15 9.16 -11.45
N SER A 67 18.72 10.29 -11.05
CA SER A 67 20.18 10.47 -10.91
C SER A 67 20.75 9.93 -9.60
N THR A 68 19.88 9.59 -8.64
CA THR A 68 20.31 8.99 -7.38
C THR A 68 20.79 7.55 -7.63
N LYS A 69 21.88 7.16 -6.96
CA LYS A 69 22.48 5.81 -7.03
C LYS A 69 22.59 5.16 -5.66
N ILE A 70 21.52 5.26 -4.89
CA ILE A 70 21.47 4.79 -3.52
C ILE A 70 20.62 3.53 -3.52
N ASP A 71 21.22 2.39 -3.15
CA ASP A 71 20.54 1.09 -3.12
C ASP A 71 19.57 0.97 -1.92
N LYS A 72 18.60 1.88 -1.85
CA LYS A 72 17.57 1.93 -0.82
C LYS A 72 16.22 2.33 -1.43
N LEU A 73 15.15 2.07 -0.67
CA LEU A 73 13.78 2.49 -0.96
C LEU A 73 13.41 3.72 -0.14
N LEU A 74 12.71 4.66 -0.76
CA LEU A 74 12.10 5.81 -0.11
C LEU A 74 10.58 5.64 -0.06
N ALA A 75 9.99 5.74 1.13
CA ALA A 75 8.55 5.92 1.24
C ALA A 75 8.16 7.36 0.94
N LEU A 76 7.24 7.54 -0.01
CA LEU A 76 6.74 8.84 -0.43
C LEU A 76 5.20 8.84 -0.55
N THR A 77 4.60 9.86 0.04
CA THR A 77 3.21 10.23 -0.18
C THR A 77 3.22 11.57 -0.94
N PRO A 78 2.75 11.63 -2.20
CA PRO A 78 2.79 12.87 -2.97
C PRO A 78 1.83 13.89 -2.38
N PHE A 79 2.14 15.17 -2.54
CA PHE A 79 1.30 16.25 -2.04
C PHE A 79 -0.07 16.31 -2.76
N ASN A 80 -0.04 16.27 -4.10
CA ASN A 80 -1.26 16.18 -4.92
C ASN A 80 -1.77 14.73 -4.95
N LEU A 81 -2.63 14.41 -3.98
CA LEU A 81 -3.25 13.09 -3.88
C LEU A 81 -4.50 13.02 -4.76
N ASN A 82 -4.54 12.07 -5.68
CA ASN A 82 -5.81 11.72 -6.30
C ASN A 82 -6.75 11.08 -5.26
N GLN A 83 -8.06 11.23 -5.46
CA GLN A 83 -9.08 10.76 -4.52
C GLN A 83 -8.88 9.28 -4.14
N ARG A 84 -8.50 8.44 -5.12
CA ARG A 84 -8.25 7.01 -4.91
C ARG A 84 -7.09 6.77 -3.95
N LEU A 85 -5.99 7.50 -4.08
CA LEU A 85 -4.81 7.34 -3.24
C LEU A 85 -5.10 7.75 -1.79
N VAL A 86 -5.89 8.81 -1.58
CA VAL A 86 -6.37 9.22 -0.25
C VAL A 86 -7.19 8.11 0.40
N LEU A 87 -8.20 7.60 -0.30
CA LEU A 87 -9.12 6.59 0.23
C LEU A 87 -8.42 5.26 0.50
N GLN A 88 -7.42 4.91 -0.31
CA GLN A 88 -6.59 3.73 -0.12
C GLN A 88 -5.50 3.92 0.94
N GLN A 89 -5.34 5.12 1.50
CA GLN A 89 -4.21 5.50 2.36
C GLN A 89 -2.87 5.08 1.74
N GLY A 90 -2.76 5.27 0.43
CA GLY A 90 -1.68 4.72 -0.36
C GLY A 90 -0.37 5.46 -0.15
N VAL A 91 0.72 4.70 -0.21
CA VAL A 91 2.10 5.19 -0.14
C VAL A 91 2.92 4.50 -1.23
N PHE A 92 3.77 5.28 -1.88
CA PHE A 92 4.73 4.78 -2.87
C PHE A 92 6.03 4.39 -2.18
N LEU A 93 6.61 3.27 -2.62
CA LEU A 93 7.99 2.91 -2.32
C LEU A 93 8.79 3.14 -3.60
N ILE A 94 9.62 4.17 -3.58
CA ILE A 94 10.38 4.62 -4.73
C ILE A 94 11.80 4.08 -4.62
N PRO A 95 12.31 3.39 -5.65
CA PRO A 95 13.71 3.01 -5.72
C PRO A 95 14.59 4.25 -5.92
N LEU A 96 15.65 4.36 -5.13
CA LEU A 96 16.68 5.42 -5.28
C LEU A 96 17.90 4.93 -6.09
N SER A 97 17.79 3.75 -6.69
CA SER A 97 18.77 3.13 -7.58
C SER A 97 18.01 2.18 -8.50
N PHE A 98 18.33 2.21 -9.79
CA PHE A 98 17.75 1.33 -10.80
C PHE A 98 18.70 0.18 -11.20
N ASP A 99 19.87 0.12 -10.57
CA ASP A 99 20.88 -0.90 -10.81
C ASP A 99 20.55 -2.22 -10.07
N SER A 100 19.63 -2.17 -9.10
CA SER A 100 19.22 -3.28 -8.24
C SER A 100 17.74 -3.63 -8.37
N THR A 101 17.39 -4.89 -8.12
CA THR A 101 15.98 -5.31 -8.07
C THR A 101 15.27 -4.72 -6.84
N PHE A 102 13.94 -4.57 -6.93
CA PHE A 102 13.13 -4.09 -5.79
C PHE A 102 13.37 -4.91 -4.50
N MET A 103 13.50 -6.24 -4.62
CA MET A 103 13.73 -7.10 -3.47
C MET A 103 15.10 -6.86 -2.83
N ASN A 104 16.14 -6.67 -3.65
CA ASN A 104 17.48 -6.34 -3.16
C ASN A 104 17.49 -4.97 -2.47
N LEU A 105 16.81 -3.97 -3.06
CA LEU A 105 16.68 -2.64 -2.46
C LEU A 105 15.94 -2.70 -1.12
N LEU A 106 14.90 -3.53 -1.04
CA LEU A 106 14.13 -3.74 0.18
C LEU A 106 15.00 -4.39 1.27
N GLU A 107 15.80 -5.40 0.91
CA GLU A 107 16.75 -6.06 1.81
C GLU A 107 17.86 -5.09 2.28
N ASN A 108 18.43 -4.30 1.36
CA ASN A 108 19.46 -3.31 1.67
C ASN A 108 18.95 -2.17 2.54
N THR A 109 17.71 -1.72 2.31
CA THR A 109 17.02 -0.75 3.18
C THR A 109 16.83 -1.32 4.59
N SER A 110 16.66 -2.64 4.68
CA SER A 110 16.57 -3.35 5.94
C SER A 110 17.92 -3.81 6.52
N SER A 111 19.08 -3.50 5.93
CA SER A 111 20.36 -4.10 6.36
C SER A 111 21.17 -3.26 7.36
N ASP A 112 20.54 -2.43 8.22
CA ASP A 112 21.30 -1.79 9.31
C ASP A 112 21.72 -2.83 10.39
N LYS A 113 23.02 -2.93 10.64
CA LYS A 113 23.67 -4.02 11.39
C LYS A 113 23.36 -4.03 12.89
N ASN A 114 22.72 -2.98 13.40
CA ASN A 114 22.55 -2.74 14.84
C ASN A 114 21.12 -2.98 15.38
N GLU A 115 20.15 -3.37 14.54
CA GLU A 115 18.77 -3.60 14.98
C GLU A 115 18.36 -5.08 14.93
N THR A 116 17.94 -5.62 16.09
CA THR A 116 17.42 -6.98 16.29
C THR A 116 15.93 -7.13 15.98
N THR A 117 15.25 -6.06 15.57
CA THR A 117 13.80 -6.07 15.28
C THR A 117 13.52 -6.63 13.88
N LYS A 118 12.44 -7.40 13.73
CA LYS A 118 12.00 -7.89 12.41
C LYS A 118 11.60 -6.71 11.53
N LYS A 119 12.31 -6.55 10.43
CA LYS A 119 12.23 -5.38 9.54
C LYS A 119 11.10 -5.48 8.52
N ILE A 120 10.82 -6.71 8.10
CA ILE A 120 9.75 -7.06 7.17
C ILE A 120 9.07 -8.31 7.72
N ILE A 121 7.73 -8.32 7.71
CA ILE A 121 6.93 -9.43 8.19
C ILE A 121 5.96 -9.84 7.08
N LYS A 122 6.01 -11.12 6.69
CA LYS A 122 5.01 -11.74 5.83
C LYS A 122 3.95 -12.41 6.70
N ILE A 123 2.74 -11.86 6.71
CA ILE A 123 1.57 -12.43 7.40
C ILE A 123 0.83 -13.30 6.39
N LYS A 124 0.97 -14.63 6.51
CA LYS A 124 0.22 -15.58 5.67
C LYS A 124 -1.22 -15.68 6.16
N LEU A 125 -2.17 -15.62 5.22
CA LEU A 125 -3.60 -15.69 5.51
C LEU A 125 -4.13 -17.09 5.19
N ILE A 126 -4.91 -17.66 6.11
CA ILE A 126 -5.54 -18.97 5.93
C ILE A 126 -6.90 -18.74 5.27
N CYS A 127 -6.94 -18.84 3.95
CA CYS A 127 -8.10 -18.49 3.11
C CYS A 127 -9.12 -19.64 3.04
N LYS A 128 -9.73 -20.01 4.17
CA LYS A 128 -10.89 -20.92 4.20
C LYS A 128 -12.17 -20.15 3.83
N ASP A 129 -13.14 -20.82 3.21
CA ASP A 129 -14.41 -20.22 2.75
C ASP A 129 -15.07 -19.34 3.83
N HIS A 130 -15.27 -19.89 5.02
CA HIS A 130 -15.89 -19.15 6.14
C HIS A 130 -15.07 -17.92 6.57
N PHE A 131 -13.74 -18.01 6.58
CA PHE A 131 -12.88 -16.88 6.93
C PHE A 131 -12.96 -15.78 5.87
N LEU A 132 -12.89 -16.14 4.59
CA LEU A 132 -12.97 -15.19 3.48
C LEU A 132 -14.29 -14.41 3.51
N LYS A 133 -15.41 -15.14 3.60
CA LYS A 133 -16.75 -14.54 3.66
C LYS A 133 -16.91 -13.60 4.84
N LYS A 134 -16.50 -14.03 6.04
CA LYS A 134 -16.58 -13.22 7.25
C LYS A 134 -15.67 -11.98 7.17
N ALA A 135 -14.43 -12.15 6.72
CA ALA A 135 -13.47 -11.05 6.61
C ALA A 135 -13.95 -9.98 5.61
N LEU A 136 -14.38 -10.39 4.41
CA LEU A 136 -14.92 -9.47 3.40
C LEU A 136 -16.20 -8.77 3.87
N TYR A 137 -17.06 -9.47 4.60
CA TYR A 137 -18.26 -8.88 5.21
C TYR A 137 -17.89 -7.80 6.25
N GLU A 138 -16.97 -8.08 7.18
CA GLU A 138 -16.54 -7.10 8.18
C GLU A 138 -15.80 -5.91 7.54
N LEU A 139 -14.95 -6.15 6.55
CA LEU A 139 -14.29 -5.08 5.79
C LEU A 139 -15.31 -4.17 5.10
N ASN A 140 -16.35 -4.77 4.50
CA ASN A 140 -17.45 -4.02 3.92
C ASN A 140 -18.17 -3.15 4.96
N ARG A 141 -18.45 -3.67 6.17
CA ARG A 141 -19.04 -2.89 7.27
C ARG A 141 -18.15 -1.74 7.75
N MET A 142 -16.84 -1.86 7.56
CA MET A 142 -15.86 -0.81 7.85
C MET A 142 -15.66 0.18 6.68
N ASN A 143 -16.52 0.15 5.65
CA ASN A 143 -16.36 0.92 4.41
C ASN A 143 -15.03 0.64 3.68
N VAL A 144 -14.48 -0.56 3.81
CA VAL A 144 -13.33 -1.03 3.04
C VAL A 144 -13.82 -1.99 1.96
N ASN A 145 -14.23 -1.43 0.81
CA ASN A 145 -14.76 -2.18 -0.32
C ASN A 145 -14.44 -1.48 -1.65
N ARG A 146 -14.76 -2.11 -2.79
CA ARG A 146 -14.50 -1.53 -4.12
C ARG A 146 -15.19 -0.18 -4.34
N ALA A 147 -16.42 0.02 -3.84
CA ALA A 147 -17.16 1.26 -4.07
C ALA A 147 -16.53 2.46 -3.34
N THR A 148 -15.94 2.24 -2.17
CA THR A 148 -15.26 3.28 -1.40
C THR A 148 -13.81 3.46 -1.85
N LEU A 149 -13.06 2.38 -2.08
CA LEU A 149 -11.64 2.46 -2.47
C LEU A 149 -11.41 2.86 -3.93
N PHE A 150 -12.42 2.71 -4.80
CA PHE A 150 -12.37 3.04 -6.22
C PHE A 150 -13.60 3.87 -6.60
N PRO A 151 -13.57 5.19 -6.38
CA PRO A 151 -14.69 6.04 -6.71
C PRO A 151 -15.10 5.94 -8.18
N GLY A 152 -16.40 5.95 -8.44
CA GLY A 152 -16.97 5.92 -9.79
C GLY A 152 -17.62 4.58 -10.16
N ILE A 153 -18.07 4.50 -11.42
CA ILE A 153 -18.93 3.42 -11.89
C ILE A 153 -18.22 2.05 -11.91
N ASP A 154 -16.93 2.00 -12.23
CA ASP A 154 -16.16 0.74 -12.25
C ASP A 154 -16.06 0.13 -10.84
N GLY A 155 -15.69 0.93 -9.84
CA GLY A 155 -15.61 0.47 -8.46
C GLY A 155 -16.97 0.07 -7.90
N PHE A 156 -18.03 0.84 -8.22
CA PHE A 156 -19.39 0.47 -7.85
C PHE A 156 -19.84 -0.85 -8.52
N SER A 157 -19.53 -1.05 -9.80
CA SER A 157 -19.89 -2.26 -10.53
C SER A 157 -19.20 -3.51 -9.96
N LYS A 158 -17.89 -3.40 -9.65
CA LYS A 158 -17.13 -4.47 -8.99
C LYS A 158 -17.63 -4.74 -7.57
N TYR A 159 -18.03 -3.69 -6.85
CA TYR A 159 -18.66 -3.83 -5.54
C TYR A 159 -19.95 -4.65 -5.61
N LEU A 160 -20.84 -4.35 -6.56
CA LEU A 160 -22.09 -5.12 -6.76
C LEU A 160 -21.83 -6.61 -7.01
N LYS A 161 -20.81 -6.92 -7.82
CA LYS A 161 -20.37 -8.32 -8.04
C LYS A 161 -19.89 -8.97 -6.75
N MET A 162 -19.08 -8.27 -5.97
CA MET A 162 -18.53 -8.76 -4.69
C MET A 162 -19.63 -9.04 -3.66
N ILE A 163 -20.68 -8.24 -3.61
CA ILE A 163 -21.76 -8.40 -2.62
C ILE A 163 -22.82 -9.44 -2.99
N MET A 164 -22.92 -9.80 -4.27
CA MET A 164 -23.93 -10.75 -4.75
C MET A 164 -23.95 -12.09 -3.98
N PRO A 165 -22.81 -12.70 -3.61
CA PRO A 165 -22.79 -13.92 -2.79
C PRO A 165 -23.19 -13.71 -1.33
N PHE A 166 -23.25 -12.46 -0.86
CA PHE A 166 -23.57 -12.09 0.52
C PHE A 166 -25.00 -11.54 0.67
N ARG A 167 -25.87 -11.77 -0.32
CA ARG A 167 -27.23 -11.21 -0.35
C ARG A 167 -28.01 -11.47 0.94
N ASP A 168 -27.83 -12.65 1.53
CA ASP A 168 -28.51 -13.05 2.76
C ASP A 168 -27.97 -12.30 4.01
N LEU A 169 -26.70 -11.88 3.98
CA LEU A 169 -26.07 -11.09 5.05
C LEU A 169 -26.35 -9.57 4.90
N LEU A 170 -26.75 -9.14 3.71
CA LEU A 170 -27.15 -7.77 3.40
C LEU A 170 -28.65 -7.53 3.51
N ALA A 171 -29.45 -8.59 3.60
CA ALA A 171 -30.83 -8.49 4.01
C ALA A 171 -30.84 -7.93 5.43
N ILE A 172 -31.06 -6.61 5.52
CA ILE A 172 -31.24 -5.88 6.77
C ILE A 172 -32.12 -6.74 7.68
N ASP A 173 -31.65 -7.01 8.90
CA ASP A 173 -32.42 -7.69 9.94
C ASP A 173 -33.83 -7.11 9.90
N LYS A 174 -34.79 -7.92 9.46
CA LYS A 174 -36.21 -7.60 9.53
C LYS A 174 -36.53 -7.55 11.02
N THR A 175 -36.40 -6.36 11.60
CA THR A 175 -36.92 -6.02 12.92
C THR A 175 -38.42 -5.79 12.84
#